data_AF-A0A3N5JGD3-F1
#
_entry.id   AF-A0A3N5JGD3-F1
#
_cell.length_a   1.000
_cell.length_b   1.000
_cell.length_c   1.000
_cell.angle_alpha   90.00
_cell.angle_beta   90.00
_cell.angle_gamma   90.00
#
_symmetry.space_group_name_H-M   'P 1'
#
loop_
_entity.id
_entity.type
_entity.pdbx_description
1 polymer ?
#
loop_
_entity_poly.entity_id
_entity_poly.type
_entity_poly.pdbx_seq_one_letter_code
_entity_poly.pdbx_strand_id
1 'polypeptide(L)'
;TPYLFLQFLVMSHNEHEIPKMKRLAKELGVDRLLIKTTQVMTTAEADEWLPKDERYRRYDIQDDSLQVKRGKGICPRVWLTTLVDWDGQVVPCCFDKNGEYPFGTIENEAFADIWVNKSYTAFRRQMLIDRSVIDICRLCNYGIGLFK
;
A
#
# COMPACT_ATOMS: atom_id res chain seq x y z
N THR A 1 -26.83 -0.56 -7.18
CA THR A 1 -26.29 -1.53 -6.21
C THR A 1 -24.84 -1.18 -5.93
N PRO A 2 -24.37 -1.21 -4.66
CA PRO A 2 -22.95 -0.98 -4.35
C PRO A 2 -22.06 -2.08 -4.92
N TYR A 3 -20.80 -1.76 -5.22
CA TYR A 3 -19.79 -2.75 -5.63
C TYR A 3 -19.05 -3.26 -4.40
N LEU A 4 -19.16 -4.55 -4.10
CA LEU A 4 -18.67 -5.19 -2.89
C LEU A 4 -17.33 -5.89 -3.12
N PHE A 5 -16.35 -5.55 -2.28
CA PHE A 5 -15.05 -6.22 -2.25
C PHE A 5 -14.94 -7.09 -0.98
N LEU A 6 -14.60 -8.37 -1.13
CA LEU A 6 -14.12 -9.19 -0.02
C LEU A 6 -12.59 -9.15 -0.03
N GLN A 7 -11.96 -8.74 1.07
CA GLN A 7 -10.50 -8.74 1.18
C GLN A 7 -10.01 -9.87 2.08
N PHE A 8 -8.99 -10.60 1.64
CA PHE A 8 -8.37 -11.69 2.39
C PHE A 8 -6.86 -11.45 2.47
N LEU A 9 -6.35 -11.29 3.69
CA LEU A 9 -4.92 -11.15 3.96
C LEU A 9 -4.28 -12.52 4.08
N VAL A 10 -3.37 -12.85 3.16
CA VAL A 10 -2.70 -14.16 3.12
C VAL A 10 -1.47 -14.18 4.01
N MET A 11 -1.41 -15.18 4.88
CA MET A 11 -0.36 -15.47 5.84
C MET A 11 -0.02 -16.96 5.82
N SER A 12 1.11 -17.34 6.43
CA SER A 12 1.59 -18.73 6.57
C SER A 12 0.49 -19.70 7.07
N HIS A 13 -0.25 -19.28 8.09
CA HIS A 13 -1.26 -20.12 8.75
C HIS A 13 -2.58 -20.21 7.99
N ASN A 14 -2.83 -19.39 6.97
CA ASN A 14 -4.12 -19.36 6.26
C ASN A 14 -4.03 -19.47 4.72
N GLU A 15 -2.83 -19.52 4.14
CA GLU A 15 -2.66 -19.56 2.67
C GLU A 15 -3.37 -20.76 2.01
N HIS A 16 -3.50 -21.87 2.74
CA HIS A 16 -4.22 -23.06 2.31
C HIS A 16 -5.75 -22.85 2.21
N GLU A 17 -6.30 -21.79 2.82
CA GLU A 17 -7.73 -21.46 2.77
C GLU A 17 -8.12 -20.61 1.55
N ILE A 18 -7.18 -20.17 0.70
CA ILE A 18 -7.47 -19.36 -0.49
C ILE A 18 -8.59 -20.01 -1.38
N PRO A 19 -8.60 -21.33 -1.66
CA PRO A 19 -9.69 -21.95 -2.42
C PRO A 19 -11.05 -21.85 -1.73
N LYS A 20 -11.09 -21.93 -0.40
CA LYS A 20 -12.30 -21.76 0.41
C LYS A 20 -12.81 -20.32 0.35
N MET A 21 -11.91 -19.34 0.44
CA MET A 21 -12.26 -17.92 0.28
C MET A 21 -12.82 -17.59 -1.10
N LYS A 22 -12.31 -18.24 -2.17
CA LYS A 22 -12.89 -18.11 -3.52
C LYS A 22 -14.32 -18.64 -3.61
N ARG A 23 -14.62 -19.77 -2.95
CA ARG A 23 -15.99 -20.31 -2.87
C ARG A 23 -16.91 -19.38 -2.08
N LEU A 24 -16.46 -18.95 -0.91
CA LEU A 24 -17.22 -18.02 -0.06
C LEU A 24 -17.54 -16.71 -0.80
N ALA A 25 -16.58 -16.13 -1.53
CA ALA A 25 -16.82 -14.93 -2.32
C ALA A 25 -17.95 -15.13 -3.36
N LYS A 26 -17.98 -16.29 -4.03
CA LYS A 26 -19.03 -16.64 -4.99
C LYS A 26 -20.38 -16.86 -4.30
N GLU A 27 -20.40 -17.54 -3.16
CA GLU A 27 -21.62 -17.81 -2.37
C GLU A 27 -22.25 -16.51 -1.83
N LEU A 28 -21.41 -15.58 -1.36
CA LEU A 28 -21.86 -14.26 -0.88
C LEU A 28 -22.27 -13.32 -2.01
N GLY A 29 -21.95 -13.64 -3.27
CA GLY A 29 -22.25 -12.79 -4.42
C GLY A 29 -21.51 -11.46 -4.42
N VAL A 30 -20.29 -11.39 -3.84
CA VAL A 30 -19.48 -10.17 -3.89
C VAL A 30 -18.92 -9.95 -5.30
N ASP A 31 -18.75 -8.69 -5.70
CA ASP A 31 -18.28 -8.36 -7.05
C ASP A 31 -16.79 -8.70 -7.25
N ARG A 32 -15.98 -8.63 -6.19
CA ARG A 32 -14.55 -8.97 -6.27
C ARG A 32 -13.93 -9.49 -4.98
N LEU A 33 -13.15 -10.57 -5.08
CA LEU A 33 -12.23 -11.02 -4.04
C LEU A 33 -10.84 -10.41 -4.26
N LEU A 34 -10.29 -9.75 -3.23
CA LEU A 34 -8.94 -9.21 -3.22
C LEU A 34 -8.06 -10.02 -2.28
N ILE A 35 -7.07 -10.71 -2.85
CA ILE A 35 -6.02 -11.37 -2.08
C ILE A 35 -4.92 -10.34 -1.80
N LYS A 36 -4.67 -10.05 -0.52
CA LYS A 36 -3.70 -9.06 -0.06
C LYS A 36 -2.48 -9.77 0.53
N THR A 37 -1.30 -9.23 0.24
CA THR A 37 -0.03 -9.71 0.79
C THR A 37 0.33 -8.94 2.06
N THR A 38 0.82 -9.67 3.07
CA THR A 38 1.16 -9.12 4.39
C THR A 38 2.42 -8.27 4.34
N GLN A 39 2.43 -7.20 5.14
CA GLN A 39 3.61 -6.38 5.42
C GLN A 39 4.14 -6.81 6.79
N VAL A 40 5.45 -7.02 6.87
CA VAL A 40 6.17 -7.32 8.12
C VAL A 40 7.30 -6.31 8.30
N MET A 41 7.76 -6.15 9.54
CA MET A 41 8.79 -5.20 9.95
C MET A 41 10.14 -5.88 10.21
N THR A 42 10.15 -7.17 10.56
CA THR A 42 11.38 -7.93 10.87
C THR A 42 11.47 -9.25 10.10
N THR A 43 12.66 -9.82 9.98
CA THR A 43 12.86 -11.16 9.41
C THR A 43 12.23 -12.25 10.27
N ALA A 44 12.25 -12.11 11.59
CA ALA A 44 11.56 -13.02 12.50
C ALA A 44 10.04 -13.04 12.23
N GLU A 45 9.42 -11.87 12.07
CA GLU A 45 8.01 -11.79 11.65
C GLU A 45 7.81 -12.35 10.23
N ALA A 46 8.79 -12.20 9.35
CA ALA A 46 8.72 -12.73 8.00
C ALA A 46 8.63 -14.25 8.00
N ASP A 47 9.47 -14.91 8.80
CA ASP A 47 9.49 -16.37 8.96
C ASP A 47 8.21 -16.91 9.60
N GLU A 48 7.64 -16.17 10.56
CA GLU A 48 6.41 -16.56 11.23
C GLU A 48 5.17 -16.35 10.35
N TRP A 49 5.03 -15.17 9.72
CA TRP A 49 3.76 -14.72 9.15
C TRP A 49 3.66 -14.81 7.64
N LEU A 50 4.78 -14.77 6.89
CA LEU A 50 4.68 -14.77 5.44
C LEU A 50 4.26 -16.14 4.90
N PRO A 51 3.39 -16.19 3.88
CA PRO A 51 3.03 -17.44 3.22
C PRO A 51 4.26 -18.20 2.70
N LYS A 52 4.20 -19.53 2.71
CA LYS A 52 5.25 -20.40 2.15
C LYS A 52 5.30 -20.32 0.64
N ASP A 53 4.15 -20.10 0.01
CA ASP A 53 4.06 -19.86 -1.44
C ASP A 53 4.54 -18.45 -1.79
N GLU A 54 5.67 -18.39 -2.50
CA GLU A 54 6.33 -17.15 -2.90
C GLU A 54 5.48 -16.22 -3.76
N ARG A 55 4.45 -16.74 -4.43
CA ARG A 55 3.50 -15.95 -5.24
C ARG A 55 2.70 -14.98 -4.40
N TYR A 56 2.49 -15.29 -3.11
CA TYR A 56 1.75 -14.46 -2.17
C TYR A 56 2.66 -13.70 -1.20
N ARG A 57 3.99 -13.85 -1.32
CA ARG A 57 4.94 -13.06 -0.53
C ARG A 57 5.08 -11.65 -1.09
N ARG A 58 5.10 -10.67 -0.19
CA ARG A 58 5.43 -9.27 -0.52
C ARG A 58 6.93 -9.06 -0.73
N TYR A 59 7.77 -9.95 -0.21
CA TYR A 59 9.22 -9.78 -0.15
C TYR A 59 9.94 -10.96 -0.79
N ASP A 60 11.15 -10.69 -1.29
CA ASP A 60 12.23 -11.66 -1.45
C ASP A 60 13.10 -11.61 -0.19
N ILE A 61 13.42 -12.78 0.37
CA ILE A 61 14.22 -12.92 1.59
C ILE A 61 15.63 -13.34 1.15
N GLN A 62 16.64 -12.50 1.42
CA GLN A 62 18.05 -12.77 1.10
C GLN A 62 18.92 -12.34 2.28
N ASP A 63 19.71 -13.27 2.84
CA ASP A 63 20.74 -13.01 3.85
C ASP A 63 20.28 -12.07 4.98
N ASP A 64 19.18 -12.43 5.66
CA ASP A 64 18.52 -11.62 6.72
C ASP A 64 18.01 -10.23 6.29
N SER A 65 17.82 -10.00 4.99
CA SER A 65 17.21 -8.78 4.46
C SER A 65 15.87 -9.06 3.78
N LEU A 66 14.92 -8.14 3.99
CA LEU A 66 13.61 -8.14 3.36
C LEU A 66 13.58 -7.17 2.18
N GLN A 67 13.64 -7.71 0.95
CA GLN A 67 13.55 -6.91 -0.27
C GLN A 67 12.11 -6.91 -0.78
N VAL A 68 11.45 -5.75 -0.78
CA VAL A 68 10.06 -5.64 -1.27
C VAL A 68 9.98 -5.93 -2.76
N LYS A 69 9.05 -6.81 -3.18
CA LYS A 69 8.68 -7.02 -4.59
C LYS A 69 7.92 -5.80 -5.10
N ARG A 70 8.63 -4.87 -5.74
CA ARG A 70 8.08 -3.58 -6.17
C ARG A 70 7.64 -3.58 -7.64
N GLY A 71 6.63 -2.75 -7.93
CA GLY A 71 6.30 -2.36 -9.29
C GLY A 71 7.36 -1.44 -9.88
N LYS A 72 7.42 -1.37 -11.21
CA LYS A 72 8.38 -0.55 -11.94
C LYS A 72 7.92 0.92 -11.96
N GLY A 73 8.88 1.84 -12.07
CA GLY A 73 8.62 3.26 -12.32
C GLY A 73 7.98 4.05 -11.17
N ILE A 74 7.41 5.20 -11.55
CA ILE A 74 6.84 6.22 -10.66
C ILE A 74 5.49 5.75 -10.10
N CYS A 75 5.20 6.04 -8.84
CA CYS A 75 3.90 5.75 -8.25
C CYS A 75 2.85 6.77 -8.72
N PRO A 76 1.78 6.38 -9.43
CA PRO A 76 0.79 7.35 -9.92
C PRO A 76 -0.08 7.93 -8.79
N ARG A 77 -0.11 7.30 -7.61
CA ARG A 77 -1.03 7.66 -6.52
C ARG A 77 -0.92 9.12 -6.11
N VAL A 78 0.28 9.68 -6.03
CA VAL A 78 0.46 11.06 -5.53
C VAL A 78 -0.01 12.15 -6.50
N TRP A 79 -0.38 11.78 -7.73
CA TRP A 79 -1.06 12.65 -8.69
C TRP A 79 -2.56 12.39 -8.81
N LEU A 80 -3.01 11.17 -8.47
CA LEU A 80 -4.40 10.77 -8.67
C LEU A 80 -5.22 10.79 -7.37
N THR A 81 -4.55 10.69 -6.22
CA THR A 81 -5.16 10.47 -4.92
C THR A 81 -4.33 11.10 -3.80
N THR A 82 -4.96 11.33 -2.66
CA THR A 82 -4.33 11.69 -1.38
C THR A 82 -5.19 11.09 -0.27
N LEU A 83 -4.76 11.22 0.98
CA LEU A 83 -5.57 10.91 2.14
C LEU A 83 -5.70 12.14 3.02
N VAL A 84 -6.85 12.20 3.69
CA VAL A 84 -7.11 13.10 4.79
C VAL A 84 -7.22 12.22 6.02
N ASP A 85 -6.34 12.43 6.99
CA ASP A 85 -6.37 11.72 8.26
C ASP A 85 -7.52 12.22 9.14
N TRP A 86 -7.75 11.53 10.26
CA TRP A 86 -8.91 11.77 11.13
C TRP A 86 -8.94 13.17 11.76
N ASP A 87 -7.78 13.85 11.83
CA ASP A 87 -7.57 15.20 12.34
C ASP A 87 -7.52 16.26 11.21
N GLY A 88 -7.90 15.88 10.00
CA GLY A 88 -7.91 16.79 8.85
C GLY A 88 -6.56 16.98 8.17
N GLN A 89 -5.49 16.36 8.65
CA GLN A 89 -4.18 16.42 8.00
C GLN A 89 -4.22 15.77 6.62
N VAL A 90 -3.67 16.44 5.60
CA VAL A 90 -3.54 15.91 4.23
C VAL A 90 -2.18 15.27 4.06
N VAL A 91 -2.15 14.00 3.65
CA VAL A 91 -0.93 13.17 3.53
C VAL A 91 -0.84 12.46 2.16
N PRO A 92 0.35 12.02 1.71
CA PRO A 92 0.53 11.50 0.35
C PRO A 92 -0.25 10.21 0.06
N CYS A 93 -0.33 9.28 1.01
CA CYS A 93 -1.06 8.02 0.87
C CYS A 93 -1.10 7.22 2.19
N CYS A 94 -1.80 6.08 2.21
CA CYS A 94 -1.98 5.22 3.39
C CYS A 94 -0.69 4.56 3.90
N PHE A 95 0.43 4.69 3.18
CA PHE A 95 1.73 4.23 3.68
C PHE A 95 2.34 5.22 4.66
N ASP A 96 1.88 6.47 4.69
CA ASP A 96 2.22 7.43 5.71
C ASP A 96 1.37 7.19 6.97
N LYS A 97 1.66 6.11 7.69
CA LYS A 97 0.82 5.62 8.80
C LYS A 97 0.74 6.58 9.99
N ASN A 98 1.75 7.43 10.12
CA ASN A 98 1.93 8.34 11.26
C ASN A 98 1.82 9.81 10.84
N GLY A 99 1.49 10.11 9.58
CA GLY A 99 1.40 11.48 9.08
C GLY A 99 2.73 12.24 9.09
N GLU A 100 3.85 11.57 8.78
CA GLU A 100 5.19 12.17 8.74
C GLU A 100 5.41 13.09 7.53
N TYR A 101 4.52 13.04 6.54
CA TYR A 101 4.54 13.91 5.36
C TYR A 101 3.27 14.77 5.24
N PRO A 102 3.01 15.70 6.19
CA PRO A 102 1.92 16.65 6.08
C PRO A 102 2.07 17.56 4.87
N PHE A 103 0.98 17.76 4.14
CA PHE A 103 0.87 18.80 3.13
C PHE A 103 0.05 20.00 3.59
N GLY A 104 -0.74 19.88 4.65
CA GLY A 104 -1.61 20.95 5.17
C GLY A 104 -2.78 20.34 5.92
N THR A 105 -3.74 21.17 6.35
CA THR A 105 -4.97 20.70 7.01
C THR A 105 -6.22 21.28 6.34
N ILE A 106 -7.22 20.44 6.13
CA ILE A 106 -8.51 20.88 5.57
C ILE A 106 -9.36 21.69 6.57
N GLU A 107 -8.95 21.79 7.84
CA GLU A 107 -9.66 22.59 8.85
C GLU A 107 -9.53 24.09 8.58
N ASN A 108 -8.37 24.53 8.07
CA ASN A 108 -8.03 25.94 7.94
C ASN A 108 -7.65 26.36 6.51
N GLU A 109 -7.38 25.41 5.61
CA GLU A 109 -6.96 25.67 4.23
C GLU A 109 -7.90 25.01 3.22
N ALA A 110 -8.11 25.67 2.08
CA ALA A 110 -8.82 25.04 0.98
C ALA A 110 -7.98 23.90 0.41
N PHE A 111 -8.58 22.72 0.21
CA PHE A 111 -7.89 21.55 -0.32
C PHE A 111 -7.16 21.83 -1.66
N ALA A 112 -7.75 22.67 -2.51
CA ALA A 112 -7.14 23.05 -3.78
C ALA A 112 -5.78 23.74 -3.61
N ASP A 113 -5.61 24.55 -2.57
CA ASP A 113 -4.36 25.23 -2.25
C ASP A 113 -3.34 24.24 -1.69
N ILE A 114 -3.77 23.34 -0.80
CA ILE A 114 -2.94 22.25 -0.27
C ILE A 114 -2.37 21.40 -1.42
N TRP A 115 -3.21 21.04 -2.39
CA TRP A 115 -2.87 20.15 -3.50
C TRP A 115 -1.74 20.68 -4.41
N VAL A 116 -1.55 22.00 -4.46
CA VAL A 116 -0.55 22.67 -5.33
C VAL A 116 0.55 23.38 -4.54
N ASN A 117 0.55 23.28 -3.21
CA ASN A 117 1.52 24.00 -2.39
C ASN A 117 2.94 23.46 -2.53
N LYS A 118 3.86 24.14 -1.82
CA LYS A 118 5.29 23.83 -1.87
C LYS A 118 5.62 22.43 -1.34
N SER A 119 5.02 22.00 -0.23
CA SER A 119 5.26 20.71 0.39
C SER A 119 4.80 19.56 -0.51
N TYR A 120 3.59 19.66 -1.06
CA TYR A 120 3.05 18.67 -1.99
C TYR A 120 3.92 18.59 -3.27
N THR A 121 4.26 19.75 -3.84
CA THR A 121 5.09 19.83 -5.05
C THR A 121 6.49 19.28 -4.81
N ALA A 122 7.10 19.53 -3.65
CA ALA A 122 8.40 18.98 -3.28
C ALA A 122 8.36 17.44 -3.19
N PHE A 123 7.33 16.87 -2.56
CA PHE A 123 7.16 15.42 -2.49
C PHE A 123 7.04 14.80 -3.88
N ARG A 124 6.21 15.39 -4.76
CA ARG A 124 6.07 14.92 -6.16
C ARG A 124 7.38 15.00 -6.92
N ARG A 125 8.17 16.06 -6.74
CA ARG A 125 9.51 16.17 -7.35
C ARG A 125 10.45 15.08 -6.85
N GLN A 126 10.48 14.82 -5.54
CA GLN A 126 11.29 13.75 -4.97
C GLN A 126 10.90 12.38 -5.54
N MET A 127 9.60 12.11 -5.69
CA MET A 127 9.08 10.88 -6.30
C MET A 127 9.53 10.69 -7.76
N LEU A 128 9.73 11.78 -8.52
CA LEU A 128 10.22 11.73 -9.91
C LEU A 128 11.72 11.51 -10.00
N ILE A 129 12.50 12.03 -9.03
CA ILE A 129 13.96 11.91 -9.00
C ILE A 129 14.35 10.51 -8.50
N ASP A 130 13.98 10.21 -7.26
CA ASP A 130 14.25 8.91 -6.65
C ASP A 130 13.23 8.68 -5.53
N ARG A 131 12.31 7.74 -5.76
CA ARG A 131 11.33 7.35 -4.74
C ARG A 131 11.92 6.51 -3.62
N SER A 132 13.10 5.92 -3.81
CA SER A 132 13.70 5.01 -2.84
C SER A 132 14.21 5.72 -1.59
N VAL A 133 14.48 7.03 -1.69
CA VAL A 133 14.88 7.89 -0.56
C VAL A 133 13.69 8.36 0.28
N ILE A 134 12.45 8.14 -0.17
CA ILE A 134 11.25 8.44 0.60
C ILE A 134 10.93 7.21 1.45
N ASP A 135 10.98 7.33 2.78
CA ASP A 135 10.92 6.19 3.69
C ASP A 135 9.65 5.34 3.51
N ILE A 136 8.50 6.00 3.46
CA ILE A 136 7.20 5.32 3.24
C ILE A 136 7.12 4.62 1.87
N CYS A 137 7.90 5.08 0.89
CA CYS A 137 7.92 4.52 -0.47
C CYS A 137 8.93 3.38 -0.60
N ARG A 138 10.00 3.37 0.21
CA ARG A 138 11.00 2.29 0.25
C ARG A 138 10.37 0.96 0.66
N LEU A 139 9.40 0.97 1.57
CA LEU A 139 8.69 -0.24 2.01
C LEU A 139 7.38 -0.50 1.25
N CYS A 140 7.10 0.32 0.24
CA CYS A 140 5.87 0.24 -0.53
C CYS A 140 6.01 -0.72 -1.70
N ASN A 141 5.06 -1.65 -1.81
CA ASN A 141 4.99 -2.58 -2.93
C ASN A 141 4.14 -2.04 -4.08
N TYR A 142 3.77 -0.75 -4.14
CA TYR A 142 3.00 -0.16 -5.25
C TYR A 142 3.93 0.43 -6.34
N GLY A 143 3.41 0.63 -7.54
CA GLY A 143 4.13 1.11 -8.72
C GLY A 143 3.42 0.74 -10.02
N ILE A 144 3.93 1.23 -11.15
CA ILE A 144 3.41 0.87 -12.47
C ILE A 144 3.73 -0.61 -12.75
N GLY A 145 2.77 -1.34 -13.32
CA GLY A 145 2.92 -2.76 -13.67
C GLY A 145 2.51 -3.77 -12.58
N LEU A 146 2.02 -3.32 -11.42
CA LEU A 146 1.36 -4.17 -10.41
C LEU A 146 -0.15 -4.27 -10.59
N PHE A 147 -0.70 -3.40 -11.45
CA PHE A 147 -2.03 -3.58 -12.01
C PHE A 147 -1.88 -4.51 -13.22
N LYS A 148 -1.75 -5.81 -12.96
CA LYS A 148 -2.00 -6.87 -13.95
C LYS A 148 -3.25 -7.63 -13.53
#